data_AF-A0A5E4IZD4-F1
#
_entry.id   AF-A0A5E4IZD4-F1
#
_cell.length_a   1.000
_cell.length_b   1.000
_cell.length_c   1.000
_cell.angle_alpha   90.00
_cell.angle_beta   90.00
_cell.angle_gamma   90.00
#
_symmetry.space_group_name_H-M   'P 1'
#
loop_
_entity.id
_entity.type
_entity.pdbx_description
1 polymer ?
#
loop_
_entity_poly.entity_id
_entity_poly.type
_entity_poly.pdbx_seq_one_letter_code
_entity_poly.pdbx_strand_id
1 'polypeptide(L)'
;MILDSQAFKPSFGPENVLGMIKKEMTKRSISKYDVTDLKLAYIPFYSFSFDILSEGNNASGKAAINAFSGELSDFVPLLFDKPLEKTKEVKEGIVENTSISQNEIKDAAATKIAVQSGAKKEIVNITAITKVYVPFYQVWISLPNDLLRIDFDACLGYPFGLETLPVPKKKNFSFGNLGDIFHTIIANKTYSIIALVVIIAILAFFVFSGSTETINCSLYQNYVRTQSNFFYSSQIVLPAIVNGTLHVEGECTLQTSKTGGNAVGFTVTLLQNGQQIPDSYHAFENLLKPNQDYVYKFELNWPVEQGFNGYQLNYLIN
;
A
#
# COMPACT_ATOMS: atom_id res chain seq x y z
N MET A 1 -16.44 -20.48 16.33
CA MET A 1 -15.09 -20.45 16.94
C MET A 1 -15.15 -19.67 18.24
N ILE A 2 -14.54 -20.19 19.31
CA ILE A 2 -14.47 -19.52 20.61
C ILE A 2 -13.12 -18.82 20.72
N LEU A 3 -13.13 -17.53 21.05
CA LEU A 3 -11.95 -16.69 21.20
C LEU A 3 -11.48 -16.67 22.66
N ASP A 4 -10.18 -16.43 22.85
CA ASP A 4 -9.57 -16.29 24.18
C ASP A 4 -9.93 -14.95 24.86
N SER A 5 -10.40 -13.95 24.09
CA SER A 5 -10.99 -12.71 24.59
C SER A 5 -12.28 -12.34 23.85
N GLN A 6 -12.98 -11.32 24.35
CA GLN A 6 -14.16 -10.78 23.68
C GLN A 6 -13.79 -10.15 22.33
N ALA A 7 -14.64 -10.35 21.34
CA ALA A 7 -14.71 -9.61 20.10
C ALA A 7 -15.87 -8.63 20.11
N PHE A 8 -15.72 -7.49 19.45
CA PHE A 8 -16.89 -6.70 19.03
C PHE A 8 -17.68 -7.47 17.96
N LYS A 9 -19.01 -7.39 18.00
CA LYS A 9 -19.85 -7.93 16.93
C LYS A 9 -19.86 -6.96 15.74
N PRO A 10 -19.69 -7.45 14.49
CA PRO A 10 -19.93 -6.64 13.30
C PRO A 10 -21.31 -5.99 13.34
N SER A 11 -21.37 -4.69 13.09
CA SER A 11 -22.62 -3.92 13.04
C SER A 11 -23.19 -3.80 11.62
N PHE A 12 -22.41 -4.15 10.60
CA PHE A 12 -22.86 -4.14 9.21
C PHE A 12 -22.24 -5.28 8.40
N GLY A 13 -22.85 -5.58 7.25
CA GLY A 13 -22.51 -6.71 6.38
C GLY A 13 -21.54 -6.37 5.25
N PRO A 14 -21.07 -7.38 4.51
CA PRO A 14 -20.23 -7.20 3.31
C PRO A 14 -20.83 -6.23 2.28
N GLU A 15 -22.16 -6.25 2.11
CA GLU A 15 -22.88 -5.39 1.18
C GLU A 15 -22.71 -3.90 1.49
N ASN A 16 -22.64 -3.54 2.77
CA ASN A 16 -22.42 -2.15 3.18
C ASN A 16 -21.00 -1.71 2.79
N VAL A 17 -20.00 -2.58 2.98
CA VAL A 17 -18.60 -2.32 2.62
C VAL A 17 -18.45 -2.11 1.12
N LEU A 18 -19.06 -2.97 0.31
CA LEU A 18 -19.04 -2.80 -1.16
C LEU A 18 -19.66 -1.47 -1.59
N GLY A 19 -20.73 -1.04 -0.91
CA GLY A 19 -21.32 0.28 -1.10
C GLY A 19 -20.35 1.43 -0.75
N MET A 20 -19.63 1.31 0.37
CA MET A 20 -18.62 2.29 0.80
C MET A 20 -17.45 2.38 -0.19
N ILE A 21 -16.94 1.23 -0.66
CA ILE A 21 -15.87 1.19 -1.68
C ILE A 21 -16.33 1.87 -2.96
N LYS A 22 -17.52 1.53 -3.46
CA LYS A 22 -18.05 2.17 -4.68
C LYS A 22 -18.15 3.68 -4.53
N LYS A 23 -18.58 4.16 -3.36
CA LYS A 23 -18.64 5.59 -3.05
C LYS A 23 -17.25 6.24 -3.07
N GLU A 24 -16.26 5.62 -2.43
CA GLU A 24 -14.88 6.15 -2.41
C GLU A 24 -14.20 6.11 -3.79
N MET A 25 -14.40 5.05 -4.58
CA MET A 25 -13.88 4.96 -5.95
C MET A 25 -14.49 6.04 -6.85
N THR A 26 -15.81 6.27 -6.72
CA THR A 26 -16.50 7.34 -7.45
C THR A 26 -15.96 8.72 -7.06
N LYS A 27 -15.79 8.98 -5.76
CA LYS A 27 -15.22 10.23 -5.23
C LYS A 27 -13.81 10.50 -5.76
N ARG A 28 -13.02 9.46 -6.01
CA ARG A 28 -11.67 9.54 -6.58
C ARG A 28 -11.64 9.48 -8.10
N SER A 29 -12.78 9.44 -8.77
CA SER A 29 -12.90 9.28 -10.23
C SER A 29 -12.23 8.01 -10.77
N ILE A 30 -12.20 6.94 -9.97
CA ILE A 30 -11.69 5.62 -10.36
C ILE A 30 -12.89 4.80 -10.86
N SER A 31 -12.99 4.65 -12.18
CA SER A 31 -14.11 3.93 -12.83
C SER A 31 -13.80 2.49 -13.21
N LYS A 32 -12.52 2.13 -13.26
CA LYS A 32 -12.05 0.77 -13.59
C LYS A 32 -11.39 0.18 -12.35
N TYR A 33 -12.12 -0.66 -11.64
CA TYR A 33 -11.63 -1.45 -10.54
C TYR A 33 -12.47 -2.73 -10.43
N ASP A 34 -11.91 -3.76 -9.83
CA ASP A 34 -12.63 -4.97 -9.48
C ASP A 34 -12.36 -5.34 -8.01
N VAL A 35 -13.38 -5.83 -7.31
CA VAL A 35 -13.23 -6.34 -5.94
C VAL A 35 -12.94 -7.82 -6.06
N THR A 36 -11.68 -8.20 -5.87
CA THR A 36 -11.22 -9.57 -6.12
C THR A 36 -11.46 -10.48 -4.92
N ASP A 37 -11.45 -9.94 -3.71
CA ASP A 37 -11.68 -10.70 -2.48
C ASP A 37 -12.24 -9.80 -1.37
N LEU A 38 -13.06 -10.37 -0.50
CA LEU A 38 -13.62 -9.72 0.68
C LEU A 38 -13.67 -10.73 1.83
N LYS A 39 -12.93 -10.46 2.89
CA LYS A 39 -12.84 -11.35 4.06
C LYS A 39 -13.14 -10.59 5.34
N LEU A 40 -13.87 -11.24 6.25
CA LEU A 40 -13.99 -10.80 7.62
C LEU A 40 -12.81 -11.34 8.43
N ALA A 41 -12.04 -10.46 9.05
CA ALA A 41 -10.92 -10.79 9.93
C ALA A 41 -11.13 -10.21 11.32
N TYR A 42 -10.87 -11.00 12.36
CA TYR A 42 -10.87 -10.56 13.75
C TYR A 42 -9.45 -10.33 14.19
N ILE A 43 -9.07 -9.07 14.34
CA ILE A 43 -7.70 -8.67 14.66
C ILE A 43 -7.60 -8.42 16.18
N PRO A 44 -6.63 -9.04 16.88
CA PRO A 44 -6.46 -8.82 18.31
C PRO A 44 -5.82 -7.46 18.59
N PHE A 45 -6.39 -6.72 19.53
CA PHE A 45 -5.84 -5.48 20.05
C PHE A 45 -5.72 -5.55 21.58
N TYR A 46 -4.70 -4.92 22.13
CA TYR A 46 -4.64 -4.57 23.53
C TYR A 46 -4.97 -3.08 23.68
N SER A 47 -6.13 -2.76 24.24
CA SER A 47 -6.47 -1.39 24.63
C SER A 47 -5.96 -1.11 26.05
N PHE A 48 -5.43 0.08 26.28
CA PHE A 48 -4.85 0.47 27.57
C PHE A 48 -4.96 1.98 27.79
N SER A 49 -4.85 2.37 29.05
CA SER A 49 -4.66 3.77 29.45
C SER A 49 -3.18 4.05 29.66
N PHE A 50 -2.75 5.28 29.43
CA PHE A 50 -1.38 5.70 29.69
C PHE A 50 -1.31 7.06 30.36
N ASP A 51 -0.24 7.26 31.13
CA ASP A 51 0.15 8.55 31.72
C ASP A 51 1.62 8.82 31.39
N ILE A 52 1.95 10.05 31.02
CA ILE A 52 3.31 10.53 30.79
C ILE A 52 3.64 11.54 31.89
N LEU A 53 4.56 11.16 32.79
CA LEU A 53 4.93 11.95 33.96
C LEU A 53 6.11 12.87 33.61
N SER A 54 5.82 14.12 33.23
CA SER A 54 6.87 15.11 32.93
C SER A 54 6.87 16.27 33.93
N GLU A 55 8.01 16.90 34.14
CA GLU A 55 8.14 18.07 35.03
C GLU A 55 7.38 19.27 34.43
N GLY A 56 6.11 19.40 34.78
CA GLY A 56 5.27 20.55 34.47
C GLY A 56 4.08 20.28 33.53
N ASN A 57 4.06 19.16 32.80
CA ASN A 57 2.90 18.80 31.98
C ASN A 57 2.66 17.28 31.95
N ASN A 58 1.63 16.82 32.64
CA ASN A 58 1.24 15.42 32.60
C ASN A 58 0.24 15.22 31.47
N ALA A 59 0.56 14.34 30.52
CA ALA A 59 -0.36 13.92 29.48
C ALA A 59 -0.92 12.54 29.83
N SER A 60 -2.23 12.35 29.66
CA SER A 60 -2.89 11.06 29.85
C SER A 60 -3.82 10.77 28.67
N GLY A 61 -4.05 9.49 28.40
CA GLY A 61 -4.88 9.09 27.29
C GLY A 61 -5.20 7.60 27.28
N LYS A 62 -5.92 7.19 26.22
CA LYS A 62 -6.17 5.79 25.90
C LYS A 62 -5.64 5.53 24.50
N ALA A 63 -5.01 4.37 24.33
CA ALA A 63 -4.56 3.89 23.04
C ALA A 63 -4.85 2.39 22.94
N ALA A 64 -4.60 1.82 21.77
CA ALA A 64 -4.52 0.38 21.62
C ALA A 64 -3.31 0.00 20.78
N ILE A 65 -2.78 -1.20 20.99
CA ILE A 65 -1.80 -1.82 20.11
C ILE A 65 -2.44 -2.98 19.39
N ASN A 66 -2.28 -3.04 18.08
CA ASN A 66 -2.54 -4.23 17.29
C ASN A 66 -1.59 -5.34 17.76
N ALA A 67 -2.13 -6.38 18.38
CA ALA A 67 -1.33 -7.44 18.98
C ALA A 67 -0.71 -8.38 17.93
N PHE A 68 -1.11 -8.26 16.66
CA PHE A 68 -0.48 -8.95 15.54
C PHE A 68 0.68 -8.13 14.95
N SER A 69 0.46 -6.85 14.63
CA SER A 69 1.48 -6.00 13.95
C SER A 69 2.36 -5.16 14.89
N GLY A 70 1.93 -4.92 16.13
CA GLY A 70 2.60 -4.02 17.07
C GLY A 70 2.39 -2.53 16.82
N GLU A 71 1.49 -2.17 15.91
CA GLU A 71 1.16 -0.77 15.60
C GLU A 71 0.18 -0.18 16.60
N LEU A 72 0.38 1.11 16.94
CA LEU A 72 -0.56 1.86 17.76
C LEU A 72 -1.80 2.24 16.95
N SER A 73 -2.94 2.25 17.62
CA SER A 73 -4.22 2.68 17.10
C SER A 73 -4.95 3.55 18.12
N ASP A 74 -5.22 4.78 17.73
CA ASP A 74 -6.05 5.71 18.51
C ASP A 74 -7.56 5.48 18.27
N PHE A 75 -7.89 4.67 17.26
CA PHE A 75 -9.27 4.37 16.87
C PHE A 75 -9.95 3.35 17.79
N VAL A 76 -9.26 2.24 18.11
CA VAL A 76 -9.86 1.14 18.86
C VAL A 76 -10.40 1.55 20.24
N PRO A 77 -9.74 2.43 21.02
CA PRO A 77 -10.31 2.96 22.26
C PRO A 77 -11.70 3.61 22.06
N LEU A 78 -11.94 4.28 20.93
CA LEU A 78 -13.22 4.93 20.63
C LEU A 78 -14.37 3.93 20.49
N LEU A 79 -14.08 2.68 20.14
CA LEU A 79 -15.09 1.62 20.07
C LEU A 79 -15.65 1.26 21.44
N PHE A 80 -14.86 1.43 22.51
CA PHE A 80 -15.32 1.17 23.88
C PHE A 80 -16.30 2.22 24.39
N ASP A 81 -16.28 3.42 23.82
CA ASP A 81 -17.20 4.50 24.17
C ASP A 81 -18.54 4.39 23.42
N LYS A 82 -18.68 3.41 22.53
CA LYS A 82 -19.91 3.11 21.80
C LYS A 82 -20.65 1.92 22.43
N PRO A 83 -21.99 1.89 22.39
CA PRO A 83 -22.79 0.79 22.92
C PRO A 83 -22.78 -0.41 21.94
N LEU A 84 -21.59 -0.92 21.62
CA LEU A 84 -21.40 -2.05 20.70
C LEU A 84 -21.48 -3.37 21.46
N GLU A 85 -22.18 -4.34 20.88
CA GLU A 85 -22.24 -5.68 21.44
C GLU A 85 -20.89 -6.39 21.35
N LYS A 86 -20.58 -7.19 22.37
CA LYS A 86 -19.38 -8.02 22.43
C LYS A 86 -19.74 -9.50 22.60
N THR A 87 -18.92 -10.39 22.05
CA THR A 87 -19.11 -11.84 22.11
C THR A 87 -17.75 -12.54 22.18
N LYS A 88 -17.66 -13.69 22.85
CA LYS A 88 -16.48 -14.58 22.74
C LYS A 88 -16.63 -15.59 21.60
N GLU A 89 -17.83 -15.79 21.09
CA GLU A 89 -18.10 -16.74 20.02
C GLU A 89 -18.36 -16.00 18.71
N VAL A 90 -17.58 -16.36 17.68
CA VAL A 90 -17.71 -15.84 16.32
C VAL A 90 -18.04 -16.99 15.38
N LYS A 91 -19.00 -16.77 14.47
CA LYS A 91 -19.49 -17.82 13.56
C LYS A 91 -18.61 -17.96 12.31
N GLU A 92 -18.13 -16.84 11.80
CA GLU A 92 -17.45 -16.72 10.51
C GLU A 92 -16.25 -15.79 10.62
N GLY A 93 -15.39 -15.81 9.60
CA GLY A 93 -14.20 -14.98 9.52
C GLY A 93 -12.92 -15.66 9.99
N ILE A 94 -11.80 -15.02 9.68
CA ILE A 94 -10.45 -15.45 10.07
C ILE A 94 -10.10 -14.75 11.38
N VAL A 95 -9.39 -15.42 12.27
CA VAL A 95 -8.87 -14.80 13.50
C VAL A 95 -7.37 -14.68 13.38
N GLU A 96 -6.86 -13.46 13.53
CA GLU A 96 -5.43 -13.23 13.49
C GLU A 96 -4.75 -13.67 14.79
N ASN A 97 -3.52 -14.13 14.65
CA ASN A 97 -2.72 -14.58 15.77
C ASN A 97 -2.27 -13.40 16.63
N THR A 98 -2.05 -13.68 17.91
CA THR A 98 -1.47 -12.71 18.86
C THR A 98 0.04 -12.89 18.86
N SER A 99 0.76 -11.95 18.25
CA SER A 99 2.23 -11.94 18.18
C SER A 99 2.88 -11.37 19.44
N ILE A 100 2.22 -10.38 20.07
CA ILE A 100 2.68 -9.75 21.31
C ILE A 100 1.94 -10.40 22.48
N SER A 101 2.66 -11.01 23.42
CA SER A 101 2.04 -11.64 24.58
C SER A 101 1.53 -10.62 25.60
N GLN A 102 0.67 -11.07 26.51
CA GLN A 102 0.16 -10.26 27.61
C GLN A 102 1.26 -9.80 28.60
N ASN A 103 2.40 -10.47 28.64
CA ASN A 103 3.51 -10.07 29.50
C ASN A 103 4.38 -8.99 28.84
N GLU A 104 4.47 -8.98 27.51
CA GLU A 104 5.28 -8.03 26.73
C GLU A 104 4.56 -6.72 26.45
N ILE A 105 3.22 -6.75 26.42
CA ILE A 105 2.42 -5.61 25.98
C ILE A 105 2.68 -4.32 26.78
N LYS A 106 2.92 -4.42 28.09
CA LYS A 106 3.18 -3.22 28.91
C LYS A 106 4.44 -2.49 28.44
N ASP A 107 5.48 -3.25 28.12
CA ASP A 107 6.77 -2.73 27.67
C ASP A 107 6.70 -2.20 26.23
N ALA A 108 6.04 -2.95 25.34
CA ALA A 108 5.79 -2.55 23.96
C ALA A 108 4.95 -1.26 23.89
N ALA A 109 3.88 -1.19 24.68
CA ALA A 109 3.02 0.00 24.79
C ALA A 109 3.77 1.22 25.29
N ALA A 110 4.52 1.10 26.40
CA ALA A 110 5.30 2.21 26.94
C ALA A 110 6.31 2.74 25.91
N THR A 111 6.99 1.82 25.21
CA THR A 111 7.95 2.18 24.15
C THR A 111 7.28 2.94 23.01
N LYS A 112 6.15 2.45 22.50
CA LYS A 112 5.45 3.07 21.36
C LYS A 112 4.88 4.45 21.72
N ILE A 113 4.28 4.59 22.91
CA ILE A 113 3.79 5.88 23.40
C ILE A 113 4.95 6.86 23.58
N ALA A 114 6.06 6.43 24.17
CA ALA A 114 7.25 7.27 24.35
C ALA A 114 7.78 7.81 23.02
N VAL A 115 7.87 6.96 21.98
CA VAL A 115 8.27 7.39 20.63
C VAL A 115 7.28 8.39 20.04
N GLN A 116 5.97 8.11 20.09
CA GLN A 116 4.95 8.98 19.51
C GLN A 116 4.89 10.35 20.21
N SER A 117 5.13 10.41 21.52
CA SER A 117 5.08 11.65 22.29
C SER A 117 6.43 12.37 22.42
N GLY A 118 7.52 11.80 21.89
CA GLY A 118 8.88 12.31 22.12
C GLY A 118 9.32 12.27 23.59
N ALA A 119 8.75 11.37 24.39
CA ALA A 119 9.07 11.20 25.80
C ALA A 119 10.10 10.09 26.02
N LYS A 120 10.66 10.04 27.22
CA LYS A 120 11.45 8.89 27.67
C LYS A 120 10.51 7.77 28.10
N LYS A 121 10.88 6.51 27.84
CA LYS A 121 10.05 5.34 28.19
C LYS A 121 9.80 5.22 29.68
N GLU A 122 10.78 5.58 30.52
CA GLU A 122 10.74 5.42 31.97
C GLU A 122 9.66 6.29 32.63
N ILE A 123 9.22 7.36 31.96
CA ILE A 123 8.16 8.24 32.44
C ILE A 123 6.78 7.91 31.89
N VAL A 124 6.66 6.86 31.07
CA VAL A 124 5.38 6.38 30.53
C VAL A 124 4.86 5.23 31.39
N ASN A 125 3.73 5.44 32.04
CA ASN A 125 3.03 4.41 32.79
C ASN A 125 1.85 3.87 31.98
N ILE A 126 1.78 2.55 31.82
CA ILE A 126 0.69 1.85 31.11
C ILE A 126 -0.18 1.11 32.12
N THR A 127 -1.49 1.31 32.04
CA THR A 127 -2.50 0.72 32.95
C THR A 127 -3.73 0.22 32.18
N ALA A 128 -4.64 -0.48 32.88
CA ALA A 128 -5.94 -0.92 32.36
C ALA A 128 -5.91 -1.74 31.03
N ILE A 129 -4.88 -2.57 30.86
CA ILE A 129 -4.69 -3.36 29.63
C ILE A 129 -5.80 -4.40 29.48
N THR A 130 -6.51 -4.35 28.34
CA THR A 130 -7.60 -5.27 27.98
C THR A 130 -7.41 -5.76 26.55
N LYS A 131 -7.34 -7.09 26.37
CA LYS A 131 -7.36 -7.70 25.03
C LYS A 131 -8.77 -7.68 24.46
N VAL A 132 -8.94 -7.29 23.21
CA VAL A 132 -10.21 -7.34 22.48
C VAL A 132 -9.94 -7.69 21.03
N TYR A 133 -10.85 -8.43 20.40
CA TYR A 133 -10.82 -8.63 18.95
C TYR A 133 -11.71 -7.60 18.27
N VAL A 134 -11.17 -6.91 17.27
CA VAL A 134 -11.90 -5.95 16.47
C VAL A 134 -12.14 -6.57 15.09
N PRO A 135 -13.38 -6.69 14.63
CA PRO A 135 -13.67 -7.22 13.31
C PRO A 135 -13.37 -6.17 12.23
N PHE A 136 -12.71 -6.58 11.15
CA PHE A 136 -12.43 -5.79 9.96
C PHE A 136 -12.85 -6.56 8.71
N TYR A 137 -13.49 -5.88 7.77
CA TYR A 137 -13.60 -6.38 6.40
C TYR A 137 -12.35 -5.96 5.63
N GLN A 138 -11.53 -6.94 5.28
CA GLN A 138 -10.37 -6.75 4.42
C GLN A 138 -10.81 -6.94 2.97
N VAL A 139 -10.63 -5.91 2.15
CA VAL A 139 -11.08 -5.92 0.76
C VAL A 139 -9.90 -5.71 -0.17
N TRP A 140 -9.72 -6.67 -1.08
CA TRP A 140 -8.71 -6.59 -2.14
C TRP A 140 -9.34 -6.02 -3.40
N ILE A 141 -8.70 -4.98 -3.92
CA ILE A 141 -9.18 -4.24 -5.07
C ILE A 141 -8.11 -4.26 -6.14
N SER A 142 -8.44 -4.86 -7.28
CA SER A 142 -7.61 -4.83 -8.47
C SER A 142 -7.90 -3.55 -9.24
N LEU A 143 -6.86 -2.75 -9.39
CA LEU A 143 -6.78 -1.63 -10.32
C LEU A 143 -5.98 -2.08 -11.56
N PRO A 144 -6.03 -1.35 -12.69
CA PRO A 144 -5.36 -1.78 -13.92
C PRO A 144 -3.87 -2.14 -13.77
N ASN A 145 -3.15 -1.51 -12.82
CA ASN A 145 -1.72 -1.69 -12.60
C ASN A 145 -1.38 -2.02 -11.14
N ASP A 146 -2.37 -2.30 -10.28
CA ASP A 146 -2.13 -2.40 -8.85
C ASP A 146 -3.15 -3.33 -8.18
N LEU A 147 -2.76 -3.89 -7.04
CA LEU A 147 -3.63 -4.66 -6.16
C LEU A 147 -3.52 -4.10 -4.75
N LEU A 148 -4.58 -3.42 -4.32
CA LEU A 148 -4.61 -2.73 -3.04
C LEU A 148 -5.48 -3.47 -2.05
N ARG A 149 -5.11 -3.42 -0.77
CA ARG A 149 -5.95 -3.87 0.34
C ARG A 149 -6.49 -2.66 1.08
N ILE A 150 -7.81 -2.62 1.29
CA ILE A 150 -8.50 -1.61 2.10
C ILE A 150 -9.23 -2.34 3.21
N ASP A 151 -8.99 -1.91 4.44
CA ASP A 151 -9.58 -2.53 5.62
C ASP A 151 -10.69 -1.62 6.15
N PHE A 152 -11.87 -2.15 6.42
CA PHE A 152 -13.00 -1.42 7.01
C PHE A 152 -13.30 -1.99 8.38
N ASP A 153 -13.29 -1.19 9.44
CA ASP A 153 -13.71 -1.70 10.76
C ASP A 153 -15.19 -2.07 10.69
N ALA A 154 -15.55 -3.31 11.01
CA ALA A 154 -16.90 -3.83 10.83
C ALA A 154 -17.90 -3.29 11.88
N CYS A 155 -17.46 -2.42 12.79
CA CYS A 155 -18.30 -1.83 13.83
C CYS A 155 -18.86 -0.46 13.38
N LEU A 156 -18.01 0.43 12.87
CA LEU A 156 -18.35 1.81 12.53
C LEU A 156 -18.19 2.14 11.04
N GLY A 157 -17.50 1.31 10.26
CA GLY A 157 -17.33 1.50 8.82
C GLY A 157 -16.23 2.49 8.48
N TYR A 158 -15.33 2.75 9.42
CA TYR A 158 -14.15 3.56 9.21
C TYR A 158 -13.16 2.80 8.32
N PRO A 159 -12.75 3.41 7.20
CA PRO A 159 -11.83 2.79 6.27
C PRO A 159 -10.37 3.11 6.62
N PHE A 160 -9.50 2.14 6.41
CA PHE A 160 -8.04 2.22 6.56
C PHE A 160 -7.37 1.84 5.24
N GLY A 161 -6.28 2.52 4.88
CA GLY A 161 -5.56 2.28 3.63
C GLY A 161 -6.10 3.06 2.42
N LEU A 162 -7.11 3.94 2.58
CA LEU A 162 -7.63 4.75 1.47
C LEU A 162 -6.59 5.73 0.90
N GLU A 163 -5.62 6.13 1.70
CA GLU A 163 -4.50 6.97 1.30
C GLU A 163 -3.62 6.34 0.22
N THR A 164 -3.60 5.01 0.12
CA THR A 164 -2.87 4.27 -0.92
C THR A 164 -3.57 4.33 -2.28
N LEU A 165 -4.86 4.67 -2.32
CA LEU A 165 -5.59 4.81 -3.59
C LEU A 165 -5.04 5.97 -4.41
N PRO A 166 -4.87 5.79 -5.73
CA PRO A 166 -4.32 6.83 -6.58
C PRO A 166 -5.19 8.10 -6.49
N VAL A 167 -4.53 9.23 -6.26
CA VAL A 167 -5.19 10.53 -6.33
C VAL A 167 -5.37 10.87 -7.80
N PRO A 168 -6.59 11.27 -8.25
CA PRO A 168 -6.77 11.69 -9.62
C PRO A 168 -5.77 12.81 -9.94
N LYS A 169 -4.88 12.57 -10.91
CA LYS A 169 -4.00 13.62 -11.43
C LYS A 169 -4.93 14.71 -11.96
N LYS A 170 -5.02 15.82 -11.24
CA LYS A 170 -5.71 17.02 -11.71
C LYS A 170 -4.95 17.39 -12.99
N LYS A 171 -5.50 17.04 -14.16
CA LYS A 171 -4.92 17.46 -15.43
C LYS A 171 -5.04 18.98 -15.40
N ASN A 172 -3.97 19.65 -15.02
CA ASN A 172 -3.80 21.07 -15.25
C ASN A 172 -3.70 21.21 -16.77
N PHE A 173 -4.84 21.13 -17.45
CA PHE A 173 -5.00 21.63 -18.80
C PHE A 173 -4.80 23.13 -18.68
N SER A 174 -3.52 23.55 -18.74
CA SER A 174 -3.17 24.92 -19.00
C SER A 174 -3.62 25.20 -20.43
N PHE A 175 -4.79 25.80 -20.56
CA PHE A 175 -5.21 26.44 -21.81
C PHE A 175 -4.37 27.71 -21.99
N GLY A 176 -3.06 27.57 -22.16
CA GLY A 176 -2.23 28.65 -22.67
C GLY A 176 -2.68 28.96 -24.09
N ASN A 177 -3.28 30.14 -24.29
CA ASN A 177 -3.47 30.82 -25.58
C ASN A 177 -4.08 30.05 -26.77
N LEU A 178 -4.81 28.95 -26.54
CA LEU A 178 -5.54 28.27 -27.62
C LEU A 178 -6.73 29.09 -28.15
N GLY A 179 -7.29 30.01 -27.35
CA GLY A 179 -8.38 30.89 -27.76
C GLY A 179 -8.04 31.77 -28.97
N ASP A 180 -6.83 32.36 -28.98
CA ASP A 180 -6.40 33.27 -30.06
C ASP A 180 -6.08 32.52 -31.37
N ILE A 181 -5.67 31.25 -31.26
CA ILE A 181 -5.38 30.41 -32.42
C ILE A 181 -6.68 29.91 -33.06
N PHE A 182 -7.68 29.52 -32.26
CA PHE A 182 -8.97 29.05 -32.79
C PHE A 182 -9.78 30.16 -33.49
N HIS A 183 -9.76 31.39 -32.97
CA HIS A 183 -10.45 32.51 -33.61
C HIS A 183 -9.86 32.87 -34.98
N THR A 184 -8.54 32.70 -35.17
CA THR A 184 -7.88 32.99 -36.45
C THR A 184 -8.18 31.93 -37.53
N ILE A 185 -8.40 30.66 -37.13
CA ILE A 185 -8.59 29.54 -38.06
C ILE A 185 -10.05 29.42 -38.56
N ILE A 186 -11.05 29.84 -37.76
CA ILE A 186 -12.48 29.71 -38.11
C ILE A 186 -12.93 30.72 -39.18
N ALA A 187 -12.20 31.82 -39.39
CA ALA A 187 -12.59 32.87 -40.33
C ALA A 187 -12.45 32.48 -41.82
N ASN A 188 -11.77 31.38 -42.16
CA ASN A 188 -11.49 31.03 -43.55
C ASN A 188 -11.67 29.52 -43.82
N LYS A 189 -12.72 29.17 -44.58
CA LYS A 189 -13.16 27.77 -44.84
C LYS A 189 -12.05 26.87 -45.38
N THR A 190 -11.11 27.40 -46.16
CA THR A 190 -10.02 26.62 -46.76
C THR A 190 -8.97 26.20 -45.73
N TYR A 191 -8.74 27.01 -44.70
CA TYR A 191 -7.76 26.72 -43.63
C TYR A 191 -8.31 25.76 -42.58
N SER A 192 -9.63 25.69 -42.44
CA SER A 192 -10.30 24.78 -41.50
C SER A 192 -10.07 23.29 -41.85
N ILE A 193 -10.11 22.94 -43.14
CA ILE A 193 -9.87 21.56 -43.59
C ILE A 193 -8.40 21.17 -43.40
N ILE A 194 -7.46 22.06 -43.74
CA ILE A 194 -6.02 21.80 -43.59
C ILE A 194 -5.67 21.64 -42.10
N ALA A 195 -6.20 22.50 -41.23
CA ALA A 195 -5.97 22.39 -39.78
C ALA A 195 -6.50 21.07 -39.20
N LEU A 196 -7.68 20.60 -39.65
CA LEU A 196 -8.24 19.33 -39.22
C LEU A 196 -7.35 18.14 -39.64
N VAL A 197 -6.85 18.13 -40.88
CA VAL A 197 -5.96 17.07 -41.38
C VAL A 197 -4.64 17.05 -40.61
N VAL A 198 -4.06 18.22 -40.31
CA VAL A 198 -2.83 18.33 -39.52
C VAL A 198 -3.05 17.84 -38.09
N ILE A 199 -4.17 18.19 -37.45
CA ILE A 199 -4.49 17.70 -36.09
C ILE A 199 -4.66 16.18 -36.09
N ILE A 200 -5.35 15.61 -37.08
CA ILE A 200 -5.50 14.14 -37.20
C ILE A 200 -4.14 13.47 -37.43
N ALA A 201 -3.28 14.05 -38.27
CA ALA A 201 -1.94 13.52 -38.53
C ALA A 201 -1.05 13.57 -37.27
N ILE A 202 -1.11 14.65 -36.49
CA ILE A 202 -0.39 14.77 -35.21
C ILE A 202 -0.93 13.76 -34.20
N LEU A 203 -2.25 13.63 -34.08
CA LEU A 203 -2.86 12.64 -33.17
C LEU A 203 -2.52 11.20 -33.60
N ALA A 204 -2.58 10.89 -34.89
CA ALA A 204 -2.15 9.59 -35.42
C ALA A 204 -0.67 9.35 -35.13
N PHE A 205 0.19 10.36 -35.33
CA PHE A 205 1.60 10.26 -34.99
C PHE A 205 1.79 9.92 -33.52
N PHE A 206 1.15 10.62 -32.58
CA PHE A 206 1.26 10.31 -31.15
C PHE A 206 0.66 8.94 -30.75
N VAL A 207 -0.39 8.48 -31.44
CA VAL A 207 -0.99 7.15 -31.19
C VAL A 207 -0.10 6.02 -31.72
N PHE A 208 0.63 6.23 -32.82
CA PHE A 208 1.44 5.19 -33.46
C PHE A 208 2.95 5.27 -33.15
N SER A 209 3.44 6.35 -32.54
CA SER A 209 4.87 6.55 -32.22
C SER A 209 5.25 6.28 -30.77
N GLY A 210 4.34 5.75 -29.95
CA GLY A 210 4.67 5.25 -28.62
C GLY A 210 5.55 4.01 -28.70
N SER A 211 6.87 4.18 -28.72
CA SER A 211 7.83 3.09 -28.45
C SER A 211 7.62 2.66 -27.00
N THR A 212 7.01 1.50 -26.81
CA THR A 212 6.85 0.91 -25.48
C THR A 212 8.08 0.07 -25.20
N GLU A 213 9.09 0.70 -24.62
CA GLU A 213 10.10 -0.07 -23.89
C GLU A 213 9.40 -0.75 -22.72
N THR A 214 9.54 -2.07 -22.62
CA THR A 214 8.98 -2.83 -21.52
C THR A 214 10.12 -3.33 -20.65
N ILE A 215 10.07 -2.99 -19.37
CA ILE A 215 10.96 -3.55 -18.35
C ILE A 215 10.14 -4.52 -17.52
N ASN A 216 10.61 -5.76 -17.48
CA ASN A 216 10.05 -6.80 -16.64
C ASN A 216 11.12 -7.22 -15.63
N CYS A 217 10.87 -6.96 -14.35
CA CYS A 217 11.76 -7.35 -13.25
C CYS A 217 11.16 -8.53 -12.48
N SER A 218 11.97 -9.54 -12.20
CA SER A 218 11.57 -10.71 -11.41
C SER A 218 12.67 -11.11 -10.43
N LEU A 219 12.27 -11.55 -9.24
CA LEU A 219 13.17 -12.15 -8.27
C LEU A 219 13.48 -13.60 -8.66
N TYR A 220 14.66 -14.10 -8.29
CA TYR A 220 14.95 -15.53 -8.46
C TYR A 220 14.02 -16.39 -7.59
N GLN A 221 13.75 -17.61 -8.06
CA GLN A 221 12.77 -18.53 -7.45
C GLN A 221 13.07 -18.86 -5.98
N ASN A 222 14.33 -18.80 -5.54
CA ASN A 222 14.71 -19.01 -4.15
C ASN A 222 14.27 -17.87 -3.21
N TYR A 223 13.99 -16.68 -3.75
CA TYR A 223 13.51 -15.51 -2.98
C TYR A 223 12.00 -15.30 -3.11
N VAL A 224 11.28 -16.18 -3.81
CA VAL A 224 9.84 -16.07 -4.03
C VAL A 224 9.16 -17.31 -3.50
N ARG A 225 8.27 -17.14 -2.52
CA ARG A 225 7.32 -18.21 -2.17
C ARG A 225 5.98 -17.86 -2.79
N THR A 226 5.61 -18.64 -3.79
CA THR A 226 4.22 -18.68 -4.27
C THR A 226 3.39 -19.36 -3.19
N GLN A 227 2.58 -18.59 -2.47
CA GLN A 227 1.48 -19.18 -1.73
C GLN A 227 0.40 -19.55 -2.74
N SER A 228 0.38 -20.81 -3.18
CA SER A 228 -0.70 -21.31 -4.03
C SER A 228 -1.93 -21.53 -3.16
N ASN A 229 -2.79 -20.52 -3.05
CA ASN A 229 -4.19 -20.75 -2.73
C ASN A 229 -4.94 -20.94 -4.05
N PHE A 230 -5.99 -21.76 -4.04
CA PHE A 230 -6.70 -22.33 -5.21
C PHE A 230 -7.19 -21.31 -6.28
N PHE A 231 -7.03 -20.00 -6.06
CA PHE A 231 -7.43 -18.94 -6.99
C PHE A 231 -6.40 -17.80 -7.23
N TYR A 232 -5.29 -17.68 -6.47
CA TYR A 232 -4.32 -16.57 -6.67
C TYR A 232 -2.89 -16.92 -6.27
N SER A 233 -1.92 -16.35 -7.00
CA SER A 233 -0.49 -16.38 -6.68
C SER A 233 0.00 -14.98 -6.28
N SER A 234 -0.07 -14.63 -4.99
CA SER A 234 0.72 -13.51 -4.48
C SER A 234 2.17 -13.99 -4.27
N GLN A 235 3.13 -13.23 -4.80
CA GLN A 235 4.54 -13.50 -4.58
C GLN A 235 4.97 -12.82 -3.29
N ILE A 236 5.25 -13.63 -2.26
CA ILE A 236 5.87 -13.14 -1.04
C ILE A 236 7.38 -13.22 -1.23
N VAL A 237 8.06 -12.09 -1.03
CA VAL A 237 9.53 -12.03 -1.05
C VAL A 237 10.07 -12.63 0.24
N LEU A 238 10.94 -13.63 0.10
CA LEU A 238 11.65 -14.28 1.20
C LEU A 238 13.15 -14.00 1.08
N PRO A 239 13.69 -12.99 1.77
CA PRO A 239 15.12 -12.75 1.78
C PRO A 239 15.89 -13.93 2.40
N ALA A 240 17.05 -14.24 1.83
CA ALA A 240 18.04 -15.10 2.49
C ALA A 240 18.81 -14.29 3.53
N ILE A 241 19.28 -14.95 4.60
CA ILE A 241 20.16 -14.33 5.58
C ILE A 241 21.59 -14.75 5.23
N VAL A 242 22.42 -13.80 4.82
CA VAL A 242 23.83 -14.01 4.50
C VAL A 242 24.64 -13.07 5.39
N ASN A 243 25.52 -13.60 6.25
CA ASN A 243 26.37 -12.78 7.14
C ASN A 243 25.63 -11.74 8.00
N GLY A 244 24.40 -12.01 8.41
CA GLY A 244 23.60 -11.09 9.23
C GLY A 244 22.92 -9.95 8.46
N THR A 245 22.95 -9.99 7.13
CA THR A 245 22.14 -9.14 6.25
C THR A 245 21.08 -9.97 5.54
N LEU A 246 19.91 -9.36 5.35
CA LEU A 246 18.88 -9.83 4.45
C LEU A 246 19.33 -9.56 3.03
N HIS A 247 19.18 -10.56 2.17
CA HIS A 247 19.74 -10.59 0.83
C HIS A 247 18.67 -11.13 -0.13
N VAL A 248 18.43 -10.41 -1.23
CA VAL A 248 17.65 -10.90 -2.36
C VAL A 248 18.35 -10.59 -3.68
N GLU A 249 18.12 -11.46 -4.65
CA GLU A 249 18.62 -11.27 -6.00
C GLU A 249 17.49 -11.48 -7.01
N GLY A 250 17.66 -10.85 -8.17
CA GLY A 250 16.77 -11.03 -9.29
C GLY A 250 17.38 -10.52 -10.57
N GLU A 251 16.54 -10.46 -11.59
CA GLU A 251 16.90 -9.93 -12.88
C GLU A 251 15.79 -9.07 -13.47
N CYS A 252 16.20 -8.01 -14.17
CA CYS A 252 15.33 -7.17 -14.98
C CYS A 252 15.67 -7.38 -16.45
N THR A 253 14.67 -7.69 -17.26
CA THR A 253 14.78 -7.78 -18.71
C THR A 253 14.18 -6.52 -19.34
N LEU A 254 15.00 -5.78 -20.08
CA LEU A 254 14.58 -4.64 -20.89
C LEU A 254 14.45 -5.11 -22.34
N GLN A 255 13.23 -5.06 -22.88
CA GLN A 255 12.94 -5.37 -24.27
C GLN A 255 12.79 -4.08 -25.08
N THR A 256 13.66 -3.91 -26.07
CA THR A 256 13.73 -2.69 -26.89
C THR A 256 13.06 -2.94 -28.24
N SER A 257 11.88 -2.35 -28.46
CA SER A 257 11.06 -2.72 -29.62
C SER A 257 11.46 -2.05 -30.93
N LYS A 258 12.07 -0.84 -30.95
CA LYS A 258 12.52 -0.17 -32.20
C LYS A 258 13.66 0.84 -32.01
N THR A 259 14.59 0.80 -32.97
CA THR A 259 15.60 1.80 -33.39
C THR A 259 16.22 2.70 -32.30
N GLY A 260 17.39 2.28 -31.79
CA GLY A 260 18.40 3.16 -31.17
C GLY A 260 17.84 4.11 -30.11
N GLY A 261 17.58 3.58 -28.92
CA GLY A 261 17.08 4.35 -27.79
C GLY A 261 18.18 5.19 -27.12
N ASN A 262 17.74 6.25 -26.44
CA ASN A 262 18.58 7.01 -25.50
C ASN A 262 19.06 6.10 -24.37
N ALA A 263 20.02 6.59 -23.59
CA ALA A 263 20.45 5.89 -22.39
C ALA A 263 19.25 5.66 -21.45
N VAL A 264 19.04 4.43 -21.00
CA VAL A 264 17.97 4.06 -20.07
C VAL A 264 18.60 3.79 -18.72
N GLY A 265 18.12 4.51 -17.70
CA GLY A 265 18.41 4.19 -16.32
C GLY A 265 17.21 3.50 -15.69
N PHE A 266 17.44 2.49 -14.86
CA PHE A 266 16.38 2.03 -13.97
C PHE A 266 16.91 1.80 -12.57
N THR A 267 16.01 1.98 -11.61
CA THR A 267 16.27 1.79 -10.19
C THR A 267 15.33 0.72 -9.67
N VAL A 268 15.88 -0.30 -9.02
CA VAL A 268 15.14 -1.35 -8.33
C VAL A 268 15.19 -1.06 -6.83
N THR A 269 14.03 -1.02 -6.20
CA THR A 269 13.89 -0.79 -4.76
C THR A 269 12.98 -1.84 -4.14
N LEU A 270 13.19 -2.08 -2.84
CA LEU A 270 12.24 -2.83 -2.04
C LEU A 270 11.41 -1.85 -1.20
N LEU A 271 10.10 -2.09 -1.17
CA LEU A 271 9.16 -1.38 -0.32
C LEU A 271 8.75 -2.31 0.83
N GLN A 272 8.81 -1.82 2.06
CA GLN A 272 8.23 -2.46 3.23
C GLN A 272 7.05 -1.64 3.71
N ASN A 273 5.84 -2.19 3.67
CA ASN A 273 4.61 -1.47 4.02
C ASN A 273 4.48 -0.11 3.29
N GLY A 274 4.92 -0.05 2.02
CA GLY A 274 4.91 1.17 1.21
C GLY A 274 6.09 2.14 1.44
N GLN A 275 6.97 1.87 2.39
CA GLN A 275 8.17 2.68 2.64
C GLN A 275 9.42 2.06 2.00
N GLN A 276 10.22 2.87 1.30
CA GLN A 276 11.44 2.41 0.64
C GLN A 276 12.51 2.00 1.66
N ILE A 277 13.11 0.82 1.45
CA ILE A 277 14.29 0.35 2.19
C ILE A 277 15.53 1.15 1.73
N PRO A 278 16.52 1.42 2.61
CA PRO A 278 17.68 2.24 2.25
C PRO A 278 18.51 1.74 1.07
N ASP A 279 18.44 0.45 0.74
CA ASP A 279 19.22 -0.12 -0.36
C ASP A 279 18.46 -0.07 -1.69
N SER A 280 19.17 0.28 -2.75
CA SER A 280 18.63 0.41 -4.10
C SER A 280 19.68 0.04 -5.15
N TYR A 281 19.26 -0.77 -6.12
CA TYR A 281 20.10 -1.12 -7.24
C TYR A 281 19.84 -0.16 -8.40
N HIS A 282 20.91 0.37 -8.98
CA HIS A 282 20.85 1.25 -10.15
C HIS A 282 21.62 0.62 -11.29
N ALA A 283 20.98 0.50 -12.46
CA ALA A 283 21.65 0.16 -13.69
C ALA A 283 21.40 1.26 -14.73
N PHE A 284 22.43 1.48 -15.55
CA PHE A 284 22.42 2.48 -16.59
C PHE A 284 23.13 1.94 -17.82
N GLU A 285 22.46 1.96 -18.95
CA GLU A 285 23.02 1.51 -20.22
C GLU A 285 23.01 2.67 -21.21
N ASN A 286 24.19 3.01 -21.72
CA ASN A 286 24.38 4.22 -22.52
C ASN A 286 23.87 4.09 -23.95
N LEU A 287 23.83 2.87 -24.50
CA LEU A 287 23.52 2.63 -25.91
C LEU A 287 22.77 1.31 -26.10
N LEU A 288 21.46 1.40 -26.31
CA LEU A 288 20.61 0.25 -26.58
C LEU A 288 20.57 -0.05 -28.10
N LYS A 289 20.96 -1.27 -28.44
CA LYS A 289 20.80 -1.84 -29.78
C LYS A 289 19.36 -2.28 -29.95
N PRO A 290 18.73 -1.96 -31.09
CA PRO A 290 17.35 -2.33 -31.34
C PRO A 290 17.17 -3.85 -31.43
N ASN A 291 16.03 -4.35 -30.94
CA ASN A 291 15.66 -5.77 -30.93
C ASN A 291 16.66 -6.65 -30.16
N GLN A 292 17.35 -6.08 -29.18
CA GLN A 292 18.17 -6.82 -28.25
C GLN A 292 17.54 -6.77 -26.86
N ASP A 293 17.45 -7.94 -26.23
CA ASP A 293 17.05 -8.08 -24.84
C ASP A 293 18.27 -7.86 -23.96
N TYR A 294 18.13 -6.95 -23.00
CA TYR A 294 19.16 -6.65 -22.02
C TYR A 294 18.73 -7.21 -20.67
N VAL A 295 19.56 -8.10 -20.11
CA VAL A 295 19.32 -8.74 -18.82
C VAL A 295 20.27 -8.14 -17.80
N TYR A 296 19.71 -7.52 -16.77
CA TYR A 296 20.46 -6.92 -15.67
C TYR A 296 20.18 -7.69 -14.39
N LYS A 297 21.23 -8.22 -13.78
CA LYS A 297 21.15 -8.89 -12.48
C LYS A 297 21.31 -7.87 -11.38
N PHE A 298 20.42 -7.91 -10.40
CA PHE A 298 20.47 -7.04 -9.23
C PHE A 298 20.59 -7.85 -7.95
N GLU A 299 21.19 -7.22 -6.94
CA GLU A 299 21.34 -7.72 -5.58
C GLU A 299 20.95 -6.59 -4.64
N LEU A 300 20.14 -6.90 -3.62
CA LEU A 300 19.72 -5.95 -2.59
C LEU A 300 20.02 -6.55 -1.22
N ASN A 301 20.70 -5.77 -0.37
CA ASN A 301 21.16 -6.16 0.95
C ASN A 301 20.73 -5.14 2.02
N TRP A 302 20.13 -5.61 3.12
CA TRP A 302 19.75 -4.72 4.23
C TRP A 302 19.89 -5.39 5.60
N PRO A 303 19.99 -4.64 6.70
CA PRO A 303 20.16 -5.20 8.03
C PRO A 303 18.93 -6.00 8.50
N VAL A 304 19.14 -7.14 9.15
CA VAL A 304 18.07 -8.00 9.72
C VAL A 304 17.20 -7.27 10.75
N GLU A 305 17.73 -6.22 11.38
CA GLU A 305 17.00 -5.38 12.35
C GLU A 305 15.73 -4.73 11.78
N GLN A 306 15.59 -4.64 10.46
CA GLN A 306 14.42 -4.06 9.79
C GLN A 306 13.24 -5.05 9.62
N GLY A 307 13.40 -6.30 10.05
CA GLY A 307 12.34 -7.32 10.04
C GLY A 307 12.18 -8.08 8.72
N PHE A 308 11.16 -8.94 8.62
CA PHE A 308 10.96 -9.86 7.49
C PHE A 308 9.64 -9.66 6.72
N ASN A 309 8.76 -8.77 7.19
CA ASN A 309 7.35 -8.79 6.76
C ASN A 309 7.02 -7.69 5.77
N GLY A 310 6.35 -8.09 4.66
CA GLY A 310 5.60 -7.18 3.78
C GLY A 310 6.40 -6.55 2.65
N TYR A 311 7.45 -7.21 2.15
CA TYR A 311 8.28 -6.66 1.09
C TYR A 311 7.65 -6.79 -0.30
N GLN A 312 7.70 -5.69 -1.06
CA GLN A 312 7.29 -5.62 -2.47
C GLN A 312 8.45 -5.09 -3.31
N LEU A 313 8.71 -5.72 -4.46
CA LEU A 313 9.67 -5.22 -5.43
C LEU A 313 9.04 -4.07 -6.21
N ASN A 314 9.71 -2.92 -6.25
CA ASN A 314 9.33 -1.78 -7.05
C ASN A 314 10.47 -1.40 -7.99
N TYR A 315 10.14 -0.84 -9.15
CA TYR A 315 11.14 -0.37 -10.10
C TYR A 315 10.69 0.91 -10.80
N LEU A 316 11.65 1.80 -11.03
CA LEU A 316 11.43 3.10 -11.66
C LEU A 316 12.35 3.22 -12.88
N ILE A 317 11.79 3.62 -14.01
CA ILE A 317 12.52 3.91 -15.25
C ILE A 317 12.79 5.43 -15.28
N ASN A 318 14.06 5.80 -15.45
CA ASN A 318 14.55 7.16 -15.54
C ASN A 318 14.97 7.50 -16.97
#